data_AF-A0A4U0XR23-F1
#
_entry.id   AF-A0A4U0XR23-F1
#
_cell.length_a   1.000
_cell.length_b   1.000
_cell.length_c   1.000
_cell.angle_alpha   90.00
_cell.angle_beta   90.00
_cell.angle_gamma   90.00
#
_symmetry.space_group_name_H-M   'P 1'
#
loop_
_entity.id
_entity.type
_entity.pdbx_description
1 polymer ?
#
loop_
_entity_poly.entity_id
_entity_poly.type
_entity_poly.pdbx_seq_one_letter_code
_entity_poly.pdbx_strand_id
1 'polypeptide(L)'
;MEKEEPRAWQGWWNETIVELVELTMQQNDALCVLLTGRAEGSFAELVKLMVKSKKLEFDMVCLKPIVGPANQKFPSTMAFKQAFLSDLVHTYKDADEIRIYEDRPKHTKGFRDFFTDLNRKLLSSAAPTPRQAITAEVVQVAEDAKSLDPITEVAEVQRMINKHNVAVRGGNGLAGVPPWQIKRTVFYTGYLISPEDTERLLTLVSLPPNTPDGEVRFLANNILITPRPAPKSILDKVGGIGNKVTWRVTGTAVFEGKLWAARVQPVSDLASYYSENPTPTIVLALRRNAKPIDANRIQNWQPVSEDKAFEFQTTVGEKVLLRVEAEQRNEDEWESAFPNRSNQRKHPREEDFPPLGPPSGIAARHTRPQVMAGQGVQPKSKAFDKTRNEDRYRPAYDSSRPQQNNNRGNYSNSGRGGRGGARDGTHRGGRGGRGGQRGGGRGRGRGGQGYRSLDDNGGAGYGGGGMQY
;
A
#
# COMPACT_ATOMS: atom_id res chain seq x y z
N MET A 1 -3.74 -27.20 -3.38
CA MET A 1 -3.27 -28.28 -2.49
C MET A 1 -3.16 -29.57 -3.28
N GLU A 2 -4.26 -30.10 -3.81
CA GLU A 2 -4.31 -31.34 -4.63
C GLU A 2 -3.29 -31.44 -5.78
N LYS A 3 -2.91 -30.31 -6.41
CA LYS A 3 -1.89 -30.27 -7.46
C LYS A 3 -0.46 -30.00 -6.95
N GLU A 4 -0.32 -29.14 -5.95
CA GLU A 4 0.99 -28.64 -5.51
C GLU A 4 1.65 -29.57 -4.48
N GLU A 5 0.86 -30.22 -3.63
CA GLU A 5 1.38 -31.14 -2.61
C GLU A 5 2.08 -32.36 -3.23
N PRO A 6 1.51 -33.07 -4.22
CA PRO A 6 2.22 -34.18 -4.89
C PRO A 6 3.50 -33.75 -5.62
N ARG A 7 3.59 -32.46 -5.98
CA ARG A 7 4.76 -31.86 -6.63
C ARG A 7 5.73 -31.27 -5.62
N ALA A 8 5.47 -31.40 -4.33
CA ALA A 8 6.24 -30.78 -3.25
C ALA A 8 6.44 -29.27 -3.46
N TRP A 9 5.44 -28.56 -4.03
CA TRP A 9 5.55 -27.14 -4.39
C TRP A 9 6.79 -26.83 -5.25
N GLN A 10 7.16 -27.73 -6.17
CA GLN A 10 8.30 -27.56 -7.06
C GLN A 10 8.23 -26.21 -7.77
N GLY A 11 9.36 -25.49 -7.78
CA GLY A 11 9.45 -24.18 -8.38
C GLY A 11 8.92 -23.05 -7.51
N TRP A 12 8.38 -23.30 -6.30
CA TRP A 12 8.02 -22.26 -5.32
C TRP A 12 9.04 -22.10 -4.20
N TRP A 13 9.96 -23.05 -4.04
CA TRP A 13 11.04 -22.97 -3.06
C TRP A 13 12.19 -22.11 -3.59
N ASN A 14 12.90 -21.47 -2.66
CA ASN A 14 14.25 -21.00 -2.90
C ASN A 14 15.19 -22.19 -2.70
N GLU A 15 15.65 -22.79 -3.80
CA GLU A 15 16.40 -24.05 -3.75
C GLU A 15 17.77 -23.89 -3.04
N THR A 16 18.38 -22.70 -3.04
CA THR A 16 19.58 -22.44 -2.24
C THR A 16 19.31 -22.55 -0.74
N ILE A 17 18.14 -22.11 -0.26
CA ILE A 17 17.76 -22.27 1.15
C ILE A 17 17.41 -23.72 1.46
N VAL A 18 16.80 -24.44 0.51
CA VAL A 18 16.52 -25.88 0.63
C VAL A 18 17.83 -26.65 0.84
N GLU A 19 18.86 -26.41 0.01
CA GLU A 19 20.17 -27.04 0.14
C GLU A 19 20.82 -26.77 1.51
N LEU A 20 20.71 -25.54 2.03
CA LEU A 20 21.22 -25.21 3.37
C LEU A 20 20.50 -25.97 4.49
N VAL A 21 19.19 -26.17 4.36
CA VAL A 21 18.42 -27.00 5.31
C VAL A 21 18.88 -28.45 5.23
N GLU A 22 19.02 -29.01 4.02
CA GLU A 22 19.50 -30.38 3.81
C GLU A 22 20.93 -30.61 4.34
N LEU A 23 21.81 -29.61 4.23
CA LEU A 23 23.13 -29.64 4.86
C LEU A 23 23.03 -29.60 6.39
N THR A 24 22.13 -28.78 6.94
CA THR A 24 21.91 -28.71 8.39
C THR A 24 21.34 -30.03 8.93
N MET A 25 20.46 -30.71 8.18
CA MET A 25 19.92 -32.03 8.53
C MET A 25 21.00 -33.12 8.66
N GLN A 26 22.19 -32.91 8.08
CA GLN A 26 23.34 -33.82 8.19
C GLN A 26 24.26 -33.48 9.36
N GLN A 27 24.06 -32.33 10.01
CA GLN A 27 24.85 -31.84 11.13
C GLN A 27 24.20 -32.25 12.45
N ASN A 28 24.85 -33.14 13.20
CA ASN A 28 24.35 -33.61 14.49
C ASN A 28 24.55 -32.59 15.63
N ASP A 29 25.30 -31.52 15.36
CA ASP A 29 25.65 -30.44 16.29
C ASP A 29 24.90 -29.12 15.98
N ALA A 30 23.98 -29.13 15.02
CA ALA A 30 23.19 -27.97 14.65
C ALA A 30 21.69 -28.21 14.92
N LEU A 31 21.00 -27.16 15.38
CA LEU A 31 19.54 -27.14 15.52
C LEU A 31 18.92 -26.40 14.34
N CYS A 32 18.16 -27.10 13.50
CA CYS A 32 17.48 -26.53 12.34
C CYS A 32 16.08 -26.02 12.71
N VAL A 33 15.85 -24.70 12.58
CA VAL A 33 14.60 -24.05 13.00
C VAL A 33 13.92 -23.31 11.84
N LEU A 34 12.66 -23.65 11.55
CA LEU A 34 11.79 -22.85 10.68
C LEU A 34 10.98 -21.85 11.52
N LEU A 35 11.28 -20.56 11.42
CA LEU A 35 10.62 -19.50 12.19
C LEU A 35 9.82 -18.55 11.29
N THR A 36 8.49 -18.52 11.45
CA THR A 36 7.60 -17.72 10.61
C THR A 36 6.59 -16.88 11.39
N GLY A 37 6.24 -15.71 10.83
CA GLY A 37 5.22 -14.83 11.37
C GLY A 37 3.77 -15.28 11.08
N ARG A 38 3.58 -16.37 10.34
CA ARG A 38 2.26 -16.92 10.03
C ARG A 38 1.56 -17.39 11.31
N ALA A 39 0.25 -17.16 11.39
CA ALA A 39 -0.56 -17.54 12.54
C ALA A 39 -0.64 -19.06 12.67
N GLU A 40 -0.30 -19.58 13.84
CA GLU A 40 -0.24 -21.02 14.12
C GLU A 40 -1.57 -21.72 13.80
N GLY A 41 -2.68 -21.26 14.38
CA GLY A 41 -3.99 -21.89 14.22
C GLY A 41 -4.54 -21.89 12.79
N SER A 42 -3.97 -21.10 11.89
CA SER A 42 -4.41 -21.02 10.48
C SER A 42 -3.47 -21.73 9.51
N PHE A 43 -2.19 -21.86 9.85
CA PHE A 43 -1.16 -22.29 8.91
C PHE A 43 -0.32 -23.49 9.35
N ALA A 44 -0.38 -23.92 10.62
CA ALA A 44 0.50 -24.98 11.13
C ALA A 44 0.44 -26.25 10.29
N GLU A 45 -0.77 -26.76 10.03
CA GLU A 45 -0.95 -28.00 9.27
C GLU A 45 -0.49 -27.86 7.81
N LEU A 46 -0.75 -26.72 7.18
CA LEU A 46 -0.29 -26.46 5.82
C LEU A 46 1.25 -26.40 5.73
N VAL A 47 1.89 -25.68 6.66
CA VAL A 47 3.36 -25.55 6.68
C VAL A 47 4.01 -26.91 6.91
N LYS A 48 3.49 -27.71 7.86
CA LYS A 48 3.95 -29.09 8.10
C LYS A 48 3.84 -29.95 6.83
N LEU A 49 2.73 -29.84 6.11
CA LEU A 49 2.51 -30.57 4.87
C LEU A 49 3.51 -30.16 3.78
N MET A 50 3.79 -28.86 3.65
CA MET A 50 4.75 -28.33 2.69
C MET A 50 6.16 -28.86 2.93
N VAL A 51 6.67 -28.73 4.16
CA VAL A 51 8.03 -29.20 4.50
C VAL A 51 8.14 -30.72 4.37
N LYS A 52 7.12 -31.46 4.82
CA LYS A 52 7.08 -32.93 4.69
C LYS A 52 7.09 -33.40 3.25
N SER A 53 6.34 -32.74 2.37
CA SER A 53 6.29 -33.12 0.94
C SER A 53 7.63 -32.88 0.24
N LYS A 54 8.36 -31.83 0.64
CA LYS A 54 9.72 -31.54 0.18
C LYS A 54 10.80 -32.37 0.91
N LYS A 55 10.40 -33.22 1.88
CA LYS A 55 11.28 -34.03 2.74
C LYS A 55 12.28 -33.21 3.55
N LEU A 56 11.88 -32.00 3.94
CA LEU A 56 12.68 -31.14 4.81
C LEU A 56 12.32 -31.43 6.26
N GLU A 57 13.34 -31.74 7.06
CA GLU A 57 13.22 -32.01 8.48
C GLU A 57 13.77 -30.83 9.26
N PHE A 58 12.92 -30.25 10.10
CA PHE A 58 13.28 -29.19 11.03
C PHE A 58 13.09 -29.74 12.43
N ASP A 59 14.04 -29.50 13.33
CA ASP A 59 13.91 -29.84 14.74
C ASP A 59 12.78 -29.02 15.39
N MET A 60 12.59 -27.79 14.90
CA MET A 60 11.52 -26.90 15.36
C MET A 60 10.84 -26.15 14.21
N VAL A 61 9.51 -26.19 14.20
CA VAL A 61 8.67 -25.40 13.29
C VAL A 61 7.84 -24.42 14.12
N CYS A 62 8.26 -23.15 14.12
CA CYS A 62 7.75 -22.12 15.03
C CYS A 62 6.90 -21.10 14.27
N LEU A 63 5.58 -21.16 14.49
CA LEU A 63 4.61 -20.21 13.98
C LEU A 63 4.21 -19.21 15.08
N LYS A 64 3.63 -18.07 14.69
CA LYS A 64 3.18 -17.05 15.64
C LYS A 64 1.92 -17.53 16.35
N PRO A 65 1.95 -17.71 17.69
CA PRO A 65 0.76 -18.12 18.43
C PRO A 65 -0.18 -16.92 18.66
N ILE A 66 -1.43 -17.20 19.04
CA ILE A 66 -2.41 -16.16 19.40
C ILE A 66 -1.97 -15.46 20.70
N VAL A 67 -1.46 -16.23 21.66
CA VAL A 67 -0.89 -15.78 22.93
C VAL A 67 0.39 -16.59 23.21
N GLY A 68 1.39 -15.94 23.80
CA GLY A 68 2.63 -16.62 24.22
C GLY A 68 2.47 -17.40 25.53
N PRO A 69 3.51 -18.13 25.96
CA PRO A 69 3.46 -18.99 27.14
C PRO A 69 3.13 -18.28 28.46
N ALA A 70 3.47 -17.00 28.60
CA ALA A 70 3.14 -16.15 29.74
C ALA A 70 1.83 -15.37 29.53
N ASN A 71 0.95 -15.87 28.65
CA ASN A 71 -0.31 -15.25 28.25
C ASN A 71 -0.14 -13.84 27.64
N GLN A 72 1.05 -13.54 27.11
CA GLN A 72 1.37 -12.28 26.48
C GLN A 72 0.91 -12.24 25.02
N LYS A 73 0.48 -11.07 24.55
CA LYS A 73 0.24 -10.83 23.13
C LYS A 73 1.46 -10.17 22.51
N PHE A 74 1.86 -10.63 21.32
CA PHE A 74 2.99 -10.04 20.61
C PHE A 74 2.52 -8.87 19.73
N PRO A 75 3.04 -7.64 19.95
CA PRO A 75 2.60 -6.45 19.22
C PRO A 75 3.02 -6.47 17.75
N SER A 76 4.03 -7.26 17.39
CA SER A 76 4.51 -7.39 16.02
C SER A 76 5.09 -8.78 15.77
N THR A 77 5.24 -9.15 14.50
CA THR A 77 5.95 -10.37 14.09
C THR A 77 7.40 -10.35 14.56
N MET A 78 8.07 -9.20 14.46
CA MET A 78 9.45 -9.05 14.95
C MET A 78 9.55 -9.29 16.47
N ALA A 79 8.63 -8.75 17.26
CA ALA A 79 8.64 -8.96 18.71
C ALA A 79 8.46 -10.43 19.10
N PHE A 80 7.59 -11.16 18.40
CA PHE A 80 7.47 -12.61 18.55
C PHE A 80 8.78 -13.33 18.21
N LYS A 81 9.36 -13.05 17.05
CA LYS A 81 10.61 -13.70 16.61
C LYS A 81 11.77 -13.43 17.58
N GLN A 82 11.92 -12.19 18.05
CA GLN A 82 12.94 -11.82 19.04
C GLN A 82 12.73 -12.51 20.39
N ALA A 83 11.49 -12.61 20.87
CA ALA A 83 11.20 -13.33 22.11
C ALA A 83 11.56 -14.81 21.98
N PHE A 84 11.15 -15.46 20.89
CA PHE A 84 11.52 -16.84 20.61
C PHE A 84 13.04 -17.04 20.53
N LEU A 85 13.75 -16.20 19.77
CA LEU A 85 15.21 -16.28 19.63
C LEU A 85 15.93 -16.02 20.96
N SER A 86 15.40 -15.13 21.79
CA SER A 86 15.90 -14.94 23.16
C SER A 86 15.79 -16.24 23.94
N ASP A 87 14.61 -16.85 23.99
CA ASP A 87 14.39 -18.11 24.72
C ASP A 87 15.29 -19.23 24.17
N LEU A 88 15.46 -19.31 22.85
CA LEU A 88 16.32 -20.28 22.18
C LEU A 88 17.78 -20.15 22.64
N VAL A 89 18.34 -18.93 22.60
CA VAL A 89 19.72 -18.65 23.00
C VAL A 89 19.94 -18.93 24.49
N HIS A 90 18.96 -18.65 25.36
CA HIS A 90 19.10 -18.96 26.78
C HIS A 90 18.95 -20.46 27.08
N THR A 91 18.17 -21.19 26.26
CA THR A 91 17.97 -22.64 26.40
C THR A 91 19.22 -23.40 25.96
N TYR A 92 19.73 -23.11 24.76
CA TYR A 92 20.93 -23.74 24.21
C TYR A 92 22.17 -22.91 24.56
N LYS A 93 22.48 -22.84 25.86
CA LYS A 93 23.54 -22.00 26.43
C LYS A 93 24.95 -22.31 25.90
N ASP A 94 25.17 -23.55 25.46
CA ASP A 94 26.46 -24.06 24.97
C ASP A 94 26.62 -23.85 23.45
N ALA A 95 25.59 -23.32 22.76
CA ALA A 95 25.70 -22.98 21.35
C ALA A 95 26.51 -21.69 21.16
N ASP A 96 27.58 -21.76 20.37
CA ASP A 96 28.50 -20.65 20.12
C ASP A 96 28.07 -19.75 18.96
N GLU A 97 27.25 -20.27 18.05
CA GLU A 97 26.85 -19.60 16.81
C GLU A 97 25.35 -19.73 16.53
N ILE A 98 24.78 -18.71 15.90
CA ILE A 98 23.48 -18.76 15.26
C ILE A 98 23.55 -18.10 13.88
N ARG A 99 23.03 -18.79 12.86
CA ARG A 99 22.86 -18.25 11.51
C ARG A 99 21.37 -18.07 11.20
N ILE A 100 21.00 -16.88 10.73
CA ILE A 100 19.62 -16.53 10.38
C ILE A 100 19.55 -16.12 8.91
N TYR A 101 18.69 -16.79 8.16
CA TYR A 101 18.35 -16.47 6.78
C TYR A 101 16.99 -15.78 6.74
N GLU A 102 16.93 -14.53 6.28
CA GLU A 102 15.70 -13.74 6.21
C GLU A 102 15.68 -12.91 4.92
N ASP A 103 14.54 -12.90 4.24
CA ASP A 103 14.34 -12.21 2.97
C ASP A 103 14.08 -10.71 3.13
N ARG A 104 13.46 -10.30 4.24
CA ARG A 104 13.08 -8.91 4.48
C ARG A 104 14.24 -8.07 5.02
N PRO A 105 14.67 -6.99 4.32
CA PRO A 105 15.78 -6.14 4.78
C PRO A 105 15.54 -5.51 6.16
N LYS A 106 14.30 -5.06 6.43
CA LYS A 106 13.92 -4.49 7.73
C LYS A 106 14.05 -5.51 8.86
N HIS A 107 13.71 -6.78 8.60
CA HIS A 107 13.86 -7.84 9.59
C HIS A 107 15.31 -8.22 9.81
N THR A 108 16.08 -8.35 8.72
CA THR A 108 17.53 -8.59 8.78
C THR A 108 18.22 -7.56 9.67
N LYS A 109 17.95 -6.26 9.45
CA LYS A 109 18.46 -5.20 10.34
C LYS A 109 17.97 -5.39 11.79
N GLY A 110 16.68 -5.66 11.97
CA GLY A 110 16.09 -5.88 13.30
C GLY A 110 16.74 -7.04 14.08
N PHE A 111 17.16 -8.11 13.41
CA PHE A 111 17.90 -9.21 14.04
C PHE A 111 19.32 -8.82 14.39
N ARG A 112 20.05 -8.15 13.48
CA ARG A 112 21.42 -7.68 13.75
C ARG A 112 21.46 -6.75 14.97
N ASP A 113 20.53 -5.80 15.02
CA ASP A 113 20.38 -4.89 16.17
C ASP A 113 20.05 -5.67 17.45
N PHE A 114 19.12 -6.63 17.36
CA PHE A 114 18.72 -7.48 18.48
C PHE A 114 19.88 -8.30 19.07
N PHE A 115 20.67 -9.00 18.24
CA PHE A 115 21.79 -9.81 18.74
C PHE A 115 22.92 -8.94 19.29
N THR A 116 23.13 -7.74 18.74
CA THR A 116 24.06 -6.75 19.31
C THR A 116 23.64 -6.37 20.74
N ASP A 117 22.36 -6.08 20.93
CA ASP A 117 21.81 -5.71 22.25
C ASP A 117 21.76 -6.92 23.21
N LEU A 118 21.44 -8.12 22.70
CA LEU A 118 21.44 -9.35 23.47
C LEU A 118 22.84 -9.66 24.00
N ASN A 119 23.86 -9.65 23.15
CA ASN A 119 25.25 -9.89 23.56
C ASN A 119 25.75 -8.85 24.56
N ARG A 120 25.35 -7.58 24.41
CA ARG A 120 25.66 -6.53 25.42
C ARG A 120 25.08 -6.88 26.79
N LYS A 121 23.87 -7.43 26.85
CA LYS A 121 23.23 -7.86 28.10
C LYS A 121 23.89 -9.12 28.67
N LEU A 122 24.26 -10.08 27.82
CA LEU A 122 24.94 -11.32 28.24
C LEU A 122 26.32 -11.03 28.85
N LEU A 123 27.05 -10.03 28.32
CA LEU A 123 28.34 -9.58 28.86
C LEU A 123 28.22 -8.70 30.12
N SER A 124 27.01 -8.35 30.53
CA SER A 124 26.80 -7.57 31.75
C SER A 124 26.83 -8.46 33.00
N SER A 125 27.36 -7.94 34.10
CA SER A 125 27.50 -8.66 35.37
C SER A 125 26.17 -9.08 36.01
N ALA A 126 25.04 -8.67 35.44
CA ALA A 126 23.68 -8.94 35.90
C ALA A 126 22.89 -9.88 34.96
N ALA A 127 23.57 -10.61 34.06
CA ALA A 127 22.91 -11.55 33.16
C ALA A 127 22.19 -12.67 33.93
N PRO A 128 20.90 -12.94 33.65
CA PRO A 128 20.11 -13.94 34.37
C PRO A 128 20.57 -15.38 34.14
N THR A 129 21.32 -15.64 33.07
CA THR A 129 21.92 -16.95 32.79
C THR A 129 23.37 -16.73 32.36
N PRO A 130 24.36 -17.31 33.09
CA PRO A 130 25.75 -17.20 32.69
C PRO A 130 25.97 -18.03 31.42
N ARG A 131 26.02 -17.36 30.27
CA ARG A 131 26.48 -17.91 28.99
C ARG A 131 27.41 -16.93 28.29
N GLN A 132 28.24 -17.43 27.39
CA GLN A 132 29.05 -16.58 26.53
C GLN A 132 28.17 -15.85 25.50
N ALA A 133 28.70 -14.74 24.97
CA ALA A 133 28.09 -14.06 23.83
C ALA A 133 27.97 -15.03 22.64
N ILE A 134 26.90 -14.91 21.86
CA ILE A 134 26.67 -15.76 20.69
C ILE A 134 27.17 -15.06 19.43
N THR A 135 27.88 -15.78 18.57
CA THR A 135 28.22 -15.30 17.23
C THR A 135 26.97 -15.35 16.36
N ALA A 136 26.43 -14.19 15.99
CA ALA A 136 25.19 -14.12 15.22
C ALA A 136 25.46 -13.65 13.79
N GLU A 137 25.25 -14.54 12.82
CA GLU A 137 25.29 -14.23 11.40
C GLU A 137 23.85 -14.06 10.87
N VAL A 138 23.54 -12.87 10.33
CA VAL A 138 22.23 -12.62 9.72
C VAL A 138 22.42 -12.36 8.24
N VAL A 139 22.05 -13.35 7.44
CA VAL A 139 22.15 -13.38 5.99
C VAL A 139 20.83 -12.87 5.40
N GLN A 140 20.89 -11.75 4.70
CA GLN A 140 19.75 -11.27 3.92
C GLN A 140 19.66 -12.08 2.64
N VAL A 141 18.58 -12.82 2.48
CA VAL A 141 18.31 -13.61 1.27
C VAL A 141 17.61 -12.72 0.25
N ALA A 142 17.96 -12.84 -1.02
CA ALA A 142 17.21 -12.16 -2.07
C ALA A 142 15.77 -12.69 -2.10
N GLU A 143 14.80 -11.78 -2.10
CA GLU A 143 13.39 -12.14 -2.23
C GLU A 143 13.13 -12.64 -3.65
N ASP A 144 12.96 -13.96 -3.82
CA ASP A 144 12.47 -14.58 -5.05
C ASP A 144 10.95 -14.71 -4.97
N ALA A 145 10.27 -13.57 -4.99
CA ALA A 145 8.82 -13.52 -4.91
C ALA A 145 8.19 -14.08 -6.19
N LYS A 146 7.54 -15.24 -6.06
CA LYS A 146 6.75 -15.84 -7.13
C LYS A 146 5.30 -15.44 -6.95
N SER A 147 4.77 -14.80 -7.98
CA SER A 147 3.34 -14.49 -8.09
C SER A 147 2.63 -15.58 -8.85
N LEU A 148 1.35 -15.78 -8.55
CA LEU A 148 0.50 -16.55 -9.43
C LEU A 148 0.35 -15.81 -10.77
N ASP A 149 0.00 -16.55 -11.81
CA ASP A 149 -0.49 -15.93 -13.03
C ASP A 149 -1.66 -14.98 -12.69
N PRO A 150 -1.67 -13.74 -13.21
CA PRO A 150 -2.68 -12.73 -12.90
C PRO A 150 -4.13 -13.22 -12.95
N ILE A 151 -4.47 -14.02 -13.97
CA ILE A 151 -5.83 -14.53 -14.16
C ILE A 151 -6.14 -15.54 -13.05
N THR A 152 -5.19 -16.43 -12.77
CA THR A 152 -5.28 -17.43 -11.71
C THR A 152 -5.41 -16.76 -10.33
N GLU A 153 -4.61 -15.73 -10.05
CA GLU A 153 -4.65 -15.00 -8.78
C GLU A 153 -6.02 -14.33 -8.57
N VAL A 154 -6.51 -13.61 -9.58
CA VAL A 154 -7.81 -12.93 -9.53
C VAL A 154 -8.95 -13.94 -9.37
N ALA A 155 -8.89 -15.09 -10.07
CA ALA A 155 -9.88 -16.14 -9.92
C ALA A 155 -9.92 -16.72 -8.50
N GLU A 156 -8.76 -16.96 -7.88
CA GLU A 156 -8.68 -17.46 -6.51
C GLU A 156 -9.19 -16.43 -5.49
N VAL A 157 -8.83 -15.15 -5.64
CA VAL A 157 -9.37 -14.08 -4.78
C VAL A 157 -10.87 -13.93 -4.96
N GLN A 158 -11.38 -13.98 -6.19
CA GLN A 158 -12.82 -13.93 -6.44
C GLN A 158 -13.54 -15.14 -5.83
N ARG A 159 -12.94 -16.33 -5.88
CA ARG A 159 -13.46 -17.53 -5.23
C ARG A 159 -13.55 -17.37 -3.71
N MET A 160 -12.52 -16.80 -3.08
CA MET A 160 -12.52 -16.49 -1.65
C MET A 160 -13.61 -15.48 -1.29
N ILE A 161 -13.76 -14.41 -2.08
CA ILE A 161 -14.81 -13.40 -1.91
C ILE A 161 -16.20 -14.03 -2.03
N ASN A 162 -16.43 -14.88 -3.04
CA ASN A 162 -17.70 -15.55 -3.25
C ASN A 162 -18.07 -16.42 -2.04
N LYS A 163 -17.12 -17.24 -1.55
CA LYS A 163 -17.33 -18.08 -0.35
C LYS A 163 -17.66 -17.24 0.88
N HIS A 164 -16.94 -16.14 1.10
CA HIS A 164 -17.22 -15.19 2.18
C HIS A 164 -18.62 -14.58 2.05
N ASN A 165 -18.97 -14.07 0.87
CA ASN A 165 -20.25 -13.40 0.62
C ASN A 165 -21.43 -14.34 0.81
N VAL A 166 -21.31 -15.61 0.43
CA VAL A 166 -22.32 -16.65 0.71
C VAL A 166 -22.52 -16.81 2.21
N ALA A 167 -21.44 -16.90 3.00
CA ALA A 167 -21.53 -17.03 4.45
C ALA A 167 -22.16 -15.80 5.11
N VAL A 168 -21.75 -14.58 4.71
CA VAL A 168 -22.31 -13.32 5.22
C VAL A 168 -23.81 -13.21 4.90
N ARG A 169 -24.20 -13.45 3.64
CA ARG A 169 -25.60 -13.36 3.22
C ARG A 169 -26.47 -14.44 3.86
N GLY A 170 -25.90 -15.61 4.14
CA GLY A 170 -26.56 -16.71 4.84
C GLY A 170 -26.64 -16.55 6.36
N GLY A 171 -26.15 -15.45 6.94
CA GLY A 171 -26.16 -15.22 8.40
C GLY A 171 -25.12 -16.02 9.20
N ASN A 172 -24.26 -16.78 8.51
CA ASN A 172 -23.17 -17.56 9.11
C ASN A 172 -21.85 -16.78 9.17
N GLY A 173 -21.84 -15.53 8.67
CA GLY A 173 -20.70 -14.63 8.72
C GLY A 173 -20.52 -13.95 10.08
N LEU A 174 -19.35 -13.33 10.28
CA LEU A 174 -19.11 -12.48 11.44
C LEU A 174 -20.07 -11.29 11.45
N ALA A 175 -20.66 -11.02 12.61
CA ALA A 175 -21.61 -9.93 12.79
C ALA A 175 -21.00 -8.58 12.40
N GLY A 176 -21.73 -7.81 11.58
CA GLY A 176 -21.31 -6.48 11.13
C GLY A 176 -20.30 -6.45 9.98
N VAL A 177 -19.87 -7.61 9.44
CA VAL A 177 -18.97 -7.65 8.28
C VAL A 177 -19.79 -7.63 6.97
N PRO A 178 -19.51 -6.70 6.04
CA PRO A 178 -20.25 -6.61 4.79
C PRO A 178 -19.79 -7.67 3.78
N PRO A 179 -20.58 -7.91 2.71
CA PRO A 179 -20.07 -8.54 1.51
C PRO A 179 -18.94 -7.71 0.87
N TRP A 180 -18.00 -8.38 0.20
CA TRP A 180 -16.86 -7.79 -0.49
C TRP A 180 -16.97 -7.97 -2.01
N GLN A 181 -16.23 -7.17 -2.76
CA GLN A 181 -16.09 -7.27 -4.22
C GLN A 181 -14.69 -6.84 -4.66
N ILE A 182 -14.26 -7.32 -5.82
CA ILE A 182 -13.06 -6.79 -6.49
C ILE A 182 -13.46 -5.54 -7.27
N LYS A 183 -12.80 -4.42 -6.98
CA LYS A 183 -12.89 -3.19 -7.75
C LYS A 183 -11.67 -2.99 -8.60
N ARG A 184 -11.90 -2.54 -9.82
CA ARG A 184 -10.87 -2.23 -10.82
C ARG A 184 -10.68 -0.73 -10.89
N THR A 185 -9.46 -0.24 -10.70
CA THR A 185 -9.13 1.18 -10.83
C THR A 185 -8.09 1.37 -11.92
N VAL A 186 -8.40 2.17 -12.93
CA VAL A 186 -7.51 2.43 -14.06
C VAL A 186 -6.66 3.65 -13.76
N PHE A 187 -5.33 3.50 -13.81
CA PHE A 187 -4.42 4.63 -13.68
C PHE A 187 -4.30 5.40 -14.99
N TYR A 188 -4.08 4.68 -16.09
CA TYR A 188 -3.96 5.28 -17.41
C TYR A 188 -4.27 4.25 -18.50
N THR A 189 -4.60 4.77 -19.68
CA THR A 189 -4.58 4.01 -20.93
C THR A 189 -3.31 4.39 -21.68
N GLY A 190 -2.60 3.40 -22.22
CA GLY A 190 -1.32 3.61 -22.88
C GLY A 190 -1.02 2.52 -23.91
N TYR A 191 -0.02 2.77 -24.74
CA TYR A 191 0.64 1.72 -25.50
C TYR A 191 1.65 1.05 -24.57
N LEU A 192 1.32 -0.16 -24.12
CA LEU A 192 2.13 -0.94 -23.20
C LEU A 192 3.29 -1.57 -23.95
N ILE A 193 4.47 -1.50 -23.34
CA ILE A 193 5.74 -1.99 -23.87
C ILE A 193 6.04 -3.34 -23.21
N SER A 194 6.57 -4.28 -23.99
CA SER A 194 6.99 -5.59 -23.47
C SER A 194 8.16 -5.46 -22.48
N PRO A 195 8.36 -6.40 -21.56
CA PRO A 195 9.54 -6.42 -20.69
C PRO A 195 10.85 -6.42 -21.49
N GLU A 196 10.92 -7.17 -22.59
CA GLU A 196 12.11 -7.27 -23.43
C GLU A 196 12.46 -5.92 -24.08
N ASP A 197 11.46 -5.21 -24.62
CA ASP A 197 11.69 -3.88 -25.20
C ASP A 197 11.91 -2.82 -24.12
N THR A 198 11.34 -2.99 -22.92
CA THR A 198 11.63 -2.14 -21.75
C THR A 198 13.13 -2.19 -21.44
N GLU A 199 13.73 -3.37 -21.33
CA GLU A 199 15.18 -3.52 -21.08
C GLU A 199 16.02 -2.86 -22.19
N ARG A 200 15.65 -3.07 -23.45
CA ARG A 200 16.32 -2.43 -24.60
C ARG A 200 16.24 -0.90 -24.53
N LEU A 201 15.07 -0.34 -24.20
CA LEU A 201 14.87 1.10 -24.06
C LEU A 201 15.69 1.69 -22.90
N LEU A 202 15.87 0.94 -21.81
CA LEU A 202 16.66 1.38 -20.67
C LEU A 202 18.15 1.54 -20.99
N THR A 203 18.67 0.89 -22.04
CA THR A 203 20.04 1.11 -22.53
C THR A 203 20.28 2.54 -23.05
N LEU A 204 19.21 3.28 -23.36
CA LEU A 204 19.29 4.69 -23.78
C LEU A 204 19.54 5.63 -22.59
N VAL A 205 19.43 5.15 -21.35
CA VAL A 205 19.65 5.96 -20.15
C VAL A 205 21.12 6.01 -19.82
N SER A 206 21.70 7.20 -19.85
CA SER A 206 23.04 7.47 -19.31
C SER A 206 22.91 8.25 -18.00
N LEU A 207 23.15 7.57 -16.88
CA LEU A 207 23.15 8.19 -15.55
C LEU A 207 24.51 8.85 -15.25
N PRO A 208 24.54 9.99 -14.54
CA PRO A 208 25.78 10.55 -14.03
C PRO A 208 26.53 9.55 -13.12
N PRO A 209 27.87 9.49 -13.18
CA PRO A 209 28.68 8.49 -12.45
C PRO A 209 28.44 8.41 -10.94
N ASN A 210 28.04 9.53 -10.32
CA ASN A 210 27.81 9.65 -8.88
C ASN A 210 26.32 9.56 -8.50
N THR A 211 25.50 8.85 -9.27
CA THR A 211 24.07 8.68 -8.94
C THR A 211 23.92 7.54 -7.94
N PRO A 212 23.44 7.80 -6.70
CA PRO A 212 23.28 6.76 -5.69
C PRO A 212 22.23 5.71 -6.09
N ASP A 213 22.49 4.47 -5.70
CA ASP A 213 21.55 3.37 -5.90
C ASP A 213 20.21 3.65 -5.20
N GLY A 214 19.11 3.38 -5.91
CA GLY A 214 17.75 3.59 -5.40
C GLY A 214 17.21 5.02 -5.50
N GLU A 215 17.98 6.01 -5.99
CA GLU A 215 17.47 7.36 -6.26
C GLU A 215 16.72 7.49 -7.59
N VAL A 216 16.96 6.55 -8.50
CA VAL A 216 16.37 6.53 -9.85
C VAL A 216 15.36 5.41 -9.96
N ARG A 217 14.16 5.76 -10.42
CA ARG A 217 13.10 4.84 -10.79
C ARG A 217 13.06 4.70 -12.30
N PHE A 218 13.15 3.47 -12.79
CA PHE A 218 13.01 3.14 -14.21
C PHE A 218 11.52 2.90 -14.55
N LEU A 219 11.07 3.43 -15.69
CA LEU A 219 9.65 3.53 -16.07
C LEU A 219 9.36 3.24 -17.54
N ALA A 220 10.31 2.65 -18.29
CA ALA A 220 10.23 2.47 -19.75
C ALA A 220 9.16 1.46 -20.25
N ASN A 221 7.96 1.47 -19.67
CA ASN A 221 6.93 0.44 -19.85
C ASN A 221 5.69 0.93 -20.62
N ASN A 222 5.57 2.23 -20.95
CA ASN A 222 4.45 2.71 -21.75
C ASN A 222 4.73 4.00 -22.55
N ILE A 223 3.94 4.20 -23.61
CA ILE A 223 3.67 5.50 -24.23
C ILE A 223 2.25 5.92 -23.81
N LEU A 224 2.07 7.13 -23.28
CA LEU A 224 0.79 7.56 -22.71
C LEU A 224 -0.26 7.87 -23.80
N ILE A 225 -1.46 7.30 -23.68
CA ILE A 225 -2.63 7.70 -24.49
C ILE A 225 -3.42 8.75 -23.68
N THR A 226 -3.90 8.38 -22.49
CA THR A 226 -4.59 9.27 -21.54
C THR A 226 -4.28 8.88 -20.09
N PRO A 227 -4.11 9.82 -19.14
CA PRO A 227 -3.81 9.55 -17.73
C PRO A 227 -5.05 9.15 -16.91
N ARG A 228 -5.96 8.43 -17.56
CA ARG A 228 -7.29 8.00 -17.09
C ARG A 228 -7.83 6.91 -18.03
N PRO A 229 -8.90 6.19 -17.68
CA PRO A 229 -9.58 5.33 -18.65
C PRO A 229 -9.96 6.13 -19.91
N ALA A 230 -9.57 5.61 -21.07
CA ALA A 230 -9.81 6.27 -22.34
C ALA A 230 -11.31 6.22 -22.68
N PRO A 231 -11.94 7.37 -23.02
CA PRO A 231 -13.28 7.37 -23.58
C PRO A 231 -13.35 6.54 -24.86
N LYS A 232 -14.52 5.97 -25.16
CA LYS A 232 -14.76 5.16 -26.37
C LYS A 232 -14.26 5.83 -27.65
N SER A 233 -14.50 7.14 -27.81
CA SER A 233 -14.05 7.90 -28.98
C SER A 233 -12.53 7.99 -29.15
N ILE A 234 -11.75 7.86 -28.07
CA ILE A 234 -10.28 7.78 -28.12
C ILE A 234 -9.85 6.34 -28.39
N LEU A 235 -10.50 5.36 -27.76
CA LEU A 235 -10.24 3.94 -28.01
C LEU A 235 -10.46 3.58 -29.49
N ASP A 236 -11.56 4.03 -30.08
CA ASP A 236 -11.88 3.78 -31.49
C ASP A 236 -10.78 4.34 -32.42
N LYS A 237 -10.17 5.50 -32.08
CA LYS A 237 -9.07 6.10 -32.86
C LYS A 237 -7.77 5.31 -32.81
N VAL A 238 -7.51 4.65 -31.68
CA VAL A 238 -6.29 3.85 -31.48
C VAL A 238 -6.51 2.37 -31.80
N GLY A 239 -7.68 2.00 -32.34
CA GLY A 239 -8.03 0.63 -32.72
C GLY A 239 -8.54 -0.27 -31.58
N GLY A 240 -8.81 0.31 -30.41
CA GLY A 240 -9.28 -0.41 -29.22
C GLY A 240 -8.18 -1.07 -28.40
N ILE A 241 -8.56 -1.63 -27.24
CA ILE A 241 -7.67 -2.40 -26.38
C ILE A 241 -7.17 -3.64 -27.14
N GLY A 242 -5.88 -3.93 -27.03
CA GLY A 242 -5.23 -5.04 -27.74
C GLY A 242 -4.67 -4.67 -29.11
N ASN A 243 -5.01 -3.49 -29.66
CA ASN A 243 -4.42 -3.06 -30.92
C ASN A 243 -2.91 -2.86 -30.80
N LYS A 244 -2.17 -3.22 -31.85
CA LYS A 244 -0.71 -3.19 -31.85
C LYS A 244 -0.19 -2.06 -32.71
N VAL A 245 0.82 -1.36 -32.22
CA VAL A 245 1.49 -0.26 -32.93
C VAL A 245 3.00 -0.44 -32.84
N THR A 246 3.68 -0.37 -33.99
CA THR A 246 5.14 -0.39 -34.08
C THR A 246 5.68 1.04 -34.05
N TRP A 247 6.65 1.27 -33.17
CA TRP A 247 7.27 2.57 -32.94
C TRP A 247 8.76 2.51 -33.23
N ARG A 248 9.33 3.64 -33.64
CA ARG A 248 10.77 3.85 -33.77
C ARG A 248 11.23 4.96 -32.83
N VAL A 249 12.36 4.75 -32.17
CA VAL A 249 13.03 5.80 -31.38
C VAL A 249 13.65 6.83 -32.32
N THR A 250 13.37 8.12 -32.09
CA THR A 250 13.88 9.23 -32.93
C THR A 250 14.69 10.26 -32.18
N GLY A 251 14.67 10.20 -30.85
CA GLY A 251 15.47 11.12 -30.04
C GLY A 251 15.43 10.76 -28.57
N THR A 252 16.37 11.32 -27.83
CA THR A 252 16.45 11.23 -26.36
C THR A 252 16.58 12.62 -25.76
N ALA A 253 16.20 12.77 -24.50
CA ALA A 253 16.38 14.00 -23.78
C ALA A 253 16.55 13.74 -22.29
N VAL A 254 17.28 14.65 -21.64
CA VAL A 254 17.39 14.74 -20.19
C VAL A 254 16.83 16.08 -19.74
N PHE A 255 15.78 16.04 -18.92
CA PHE A 255 15.13 17.24 -18.39
C PHE A 255 15.61 17.49 -16.96
N GLU A 256 16.22 18.67 -16.74
CA GLU A 256 16.75 19.14 -15.45
C GLU A 256 17.67 18.16 -14.69
N GLY A 257 18.29 17.20 -15.40
CA GLY A 257 19.08 16.12 -14.78
C GLY A 257 18.27 15.20 -13.86
N LYS A 258 16.94 15.15 -14.03
CA LYS A 258 16.01 14.42 -13.16
C LYS A 258 15.04 13.51 -13.92
N LEU A 259 14.87 13.70 -15.22
CA LEU A 259 13.99 12.88 -16.06
C LEU A 259 14.70 12.55 -17.36
N TRP A 260 14.71 11.27 -17.73
CA TRP A 260 15.23 10.76 -18.99
C TRP A 260 14.06 10.28 -19.82
N ALA A 261 14.01 10.68 -21.09
CA ALA A 261 12.92 10.34 -21.99
C ALA A 261 13.41 9.99 -23.39
N ALA A 262 12.65 9.16 -24.08
CA ALA A 262 12.80 8.87 -25.50
C ALA A 262 11.59 9.41 -26.27
N ARG A 263 11.85 10.12 -27.37
CA ARG A 263 10.85 10.50 -28.36
C ARG A 263 10.70 9.37 -29.35
N VAL A 264 9.45 9.06 -29.68
CA VAL A 264 9.11 7.97 -30.59
C VAL A 264 8.13 8.44 -31.65
N GLN A 265 8.10 7.72 -32.77
CA GLN A 265 7.12 7.93 -33.83
C GLN A 265 6.64 6.57 -34.36
N PRO A 266 5.39 6.45 -34.85
CA PRO A 266 4.95 5.24 -35.52
C PRO A 266 5.84 4.98 -36.75
N VAL A 267 6.13 3.71 -37.03
CA VAL A 267 6.93 3.32 -38.20
C VAL A 267 6.14 3.50 -39.50
N SER A 268 4.84 3.25 -39.45
CA SER A 268 3.94 3.42 -40.60
C SER A 268 3.26 4.79 -40.53
N ASP A 269 3.40 5.58 -41.60
CA ASP A 269 2.71 6.86 -41.75
C ASP A 269 1.18 6.70 -41.80
N LEU A 270 0.69 5.49 -42.06
CA LEU A 270 -0.73 5.14 -42.07
C LEU A 270 -1.25 4.66 -40.71
N ALA A 271 -0.37 4.47 -39.72
CA ALA A 271 -0.79 4.04 -38.40
C ALA A 271 -1.55 5.16 -37.68
N SER A 272 -2.86 4.97 -37.50
CA SER A 272 -3.66 5.84 -36.64
C SER A 272 -3.21 5.68 -35.19
N TYR A 273 -2.79 6.78 -34.58
CA TYR A 273 -2.45 6.82 -33.17
C TYR A 273 -3.02 8.09 -32.51
N TYR A 274 -3.17 8.02 -31.19
CA TYR A 274 -3.51 9.15 -30.35
C TYR A 274 -2.63 9.15 -29.10
N SER A 275 -2.24 10.36 -28.67
CA SER A 275 -1.54 10.62 -27.42
C SER A 275 -1.97 12.00 -26.92
N GLU A 276 -2.31 12.13 -25.63
CA GLU A 276 -2.53 13.45 -25.02
C GLU A 276 -1.24 14.30 -25.02
N ASN A 277 -0.07 13.67 -25.06
CA ASN A 277 1.19 14.36 -25.25
C ASN A 277 1.41 14.65 -26.75
N PRO A 278 1.65 15.92 -27.15
CA PRO A 278 1.84 16.28 -28.56
C PRO A 278 2.99 15.53 -29.23
N THR A 279 4.03 15.24 -28.45
CA THR A 279 5.15 14.40 -28.86
C THR A 279 5.03 13.05 -28.14
N PRO A 280 4.78 11.94 -28.86
CA PRO A 280 4.78 10.61 -28.26
C PRO A 280 6.13 10.36 -27.58
N THR A 281 6.06 10.11 -26.28
CA THR A 281 7.22 10.09 -25.39
C THR A 281 7.13 8.90 -24.44
N ILE A 282 8.27 8.24 -24.25
CA ILE A 282 8.49 7.24 -23.21
C ILE A 282 9.31 7.89 -22.10
N VAL A 283 8.81 7.83 -20.87
CA VAL A 283 9.61 8.21 -19.69
C VAL A 283 10.48 7.01 -19.31
N LEU A 284 11.78 7.13 -19.54
CA LEU A 284 12.73 6.03 -19.32
C LEU A 284 13.10 5.90 -17.84
N ALA A 285 13.43 7.03 -17.21
CA ALA A 285 13.89 7.08 -15.83
C ALA A 285 13.51 8.41 -15.16
N LEU A 286 13.30 8.37 -13.84
CA LEU A 286 13.01 9.52 -12.99
C LEU A 286 13.85 9.47 -11.73
N ARG A 287 14.46 10.60 -11.36
CA ARG A 287 14.99 10.81 -10.01
C ARG A 287 13.87 11.07 -9.01
N ARG A 288 14.18 10.86 -7.73
CA ARG A 288 13.29 11.20 -6.60
C ARG A 288 12.72 12.63 -6.76
N ASN A 289 11.41 12.76 -6.58
CA ASN A 289 10.61 13.99 -6.73
C ASN A 289 10.36 14.49 -8.17
N ALA A 290 10.90 13.84 -9.21
CA ALA A 290 10.51 14.14 -10.58
C ALA A 290 9.17 13.49 -10.94
N LYS A 291 8.44 14.08 -11.89
CA LYS A 291 7.12 13.59 -12.28
C LYS A 291 7.07 13.22 -13.77
N PRO A 292 6.33 12.16 -14.16
CA PRO A 292 6.19 11.81 -15.57
C PRO A 292 5.64 12.96 -16.43
N ILE A 293 4.76 13.81 -15.87
CA ILE A 293 4.16 14.95 -16.56
C ILE A 293 5.19 16.01 -16.99
N ASP A 294 6.37 16.04 -16.36
CA ASP A 294 7.44 16.99 -16.72
C ASP A 294 8.01 16.69 -18.12
N ALA A 295 7.81 15.48 -18.66
CA ALA A 295 8.19 15.13 -20.03
C ALA A 295 7.55 16.05 -21.09
N ASN A 296 6.37 16.61 -20.80
CA ASN A 296 5.69 17.55 -21.71
C ASN A 296 6.40 18.90 -21.84
N ARG A 297 7.40 19.17 -21.00
CA ARG A 297 8.20 20.40 -21.04
C ARG A 297 9.48 20.25 -21.84
N ILE A 298 9.79 19.04 -22.33
CA ILE A 298 10.98 18.79 -23.12
C ILE A 298 10.83 19.43 -24.50
N GLN A 299 11.71 20.39 -24.79
CA GLN A 299 11.83 21.02 -26.12
C GLN A 299 13.09 20.55 -26.86
N ASN A 300 14.17 20.31 -26.11
CA ASN A 300 15.48 19.99 -26.66
C ASN A 300 15.68 18.48 -26.77
N TRP A 301 15.27 17.91 -27.90
CA TRP A 301 15.45 16.50 -28.24
C TRP A 301 16.76 16.29 -29.00
N GLN A 302 17.61 15.39 -28.49
CA GLN A 302 18.83 14.96 -29.17
C GLN A 302 18.49 13.81 -30.12
N PRO A 303 18.78 13.89 -31.42
CA PRO A 303 18.62 12.76 -32.34
C PRO A 303 19.42 11.54 -31.86
N VAL A 304 18.86 10.35 -32.07
CA VAL A 304 19.59 9.11 -31.83
C VAL A 304 20.36 8.70 -33.08
N SER A 305 21.49 8.01 -32.88
CA SER A 305 22.22 7.33 -33.95
C SER A 305 21.43 6.12 -34.47
N GLU A 306 21.79 5.62 -35.66
CA GLU A 306 21.06 4.51 -36.31
C GLU A 306 20.98 3.24 -35.44
N ASP A 307 22.03 2.92 -34.68
CA ASP A 307 22.08 1.80 -33.74
C ASP A 307 21.09 1.94 -32.57
N LYS A 308 20.74 3.18 -32.21
CA LYS A 308 19.79 3.52 -31.13
C LYS A 308 18.39 3.84 -31.65
N ALA A 309 18.21 3.91 -32.96
CA ALA A 309 16.94 4.16 -33.63
C ALA A 309 16.13 2.88 -33.89
N PHE A 310 16.15 1.94 -32.94
CA PHE A 310 15.51 0.64 -33.12
C PHE A 310 13.98 0.73 -33.03
N GLU A 311 13.34 -0.29 -33.61
CA GLU A 311 11.90 -0.46 -33.60
C GLU A 311 11.45 -1.46 -32.54
N PHE A 312 10.25 -1.23 -32.02
CA PHE A 312 9.59 -2.10 -31.04
C PHE A 312 8.07 -2.03 -31.21
N GLN A 313 7.39 -3.09 -30.77
CA GLN A 313 5.93 -3.17 -30.83
C GLN A 313 5.33 -2.88 -29.46
N THR A 314 4.19 -2.20 -29.46
CA THR A 314 3.40 -1.92 -28.28
C THR A 314 1.98 -2.44 -28.44
N THR A 315 1.28 -2.62 -27.33
CA THR A 315 -0.14 -3.02 -27.32
C THR A 315 -0.96 -2.01 -26.55
N VAL A 316 -2.06 -1.51 -27.11
CA VAL A 316 -2.99 -0.62 -26.42
C VAL A 316 -3.59 -1.35 -25.21
N GLY A 317 -3.43 -0.78 -24.02
CA GLY A 317 -3.89 -1.39 -22.78
C GLY A 317 -4.07 -0.37 -21.66
N GLU A 318 -4.49 -0.86 -20.51
CA GLU A 318 -4.71 -0.06 -19.31
C GLU A 318 -3.83 -0.60 -18.18
N LYS A 319 -3.17 0.30 -17.45
CA LYS A 319 -2.53 -0.05 -16.17
C LYS A 319 -3.58 0.03 -15.07
N VAL A 320 -3.76 -1.05 -14.31
CA VAL A 320 -4.85 -1.17 -13.36
C VAL A 320 -4.40 -1.62 -11.97
N LEU A 321 -5.17 -1.20 -10.97
CA LEU A 321 -5.11 -1.71 -9.61
C LEU A 321 -6.42 -2.43 -9.30
N LEU A 322 -6.33 -3.70 -8.92
CA LEU A 322 -7.45 -4.42 -8.34
C LEU A 322 -7.42 -4.30 -6.81
N ARG A 323 -8.57 -3.98 -6.22
CA ARG A 323 -8.74 -3.76 -4.78
C ARG A 323 -9.92 -4.56 -4.27
N VAL A 324 -9.81 -5.14 -3.08
CA VAL A 324 -10.96 -5.75 -2.41
C VAL A 324 -11.65 -4.68 -1.55
N GLU A 325 -12.89 -4.34 -1.88
CA GLU A 325 -13.69 -3.33 -1.17
C GLU A 325 -15.08 -3.84 -0.85
N ALA A 326 -15.77 -3.21 0.11
CA ALA A 326 -17.12 -3.59 0.48
C ALA A 326 -18.06 -3.39 -0.73
N GLU A 327 -19.02 -4.31 -0.90
CA GLU A 327 -20.02 -4.24 -1.96
C GLU A 327 -20.89 -2.99 -1.79
N GLN A 328 -20.97 -2.15 -2.82
CA GLN A 328 -21.84 -0.97 -2.87
C GLN A 328 -22.96 -1.24 -3.89
N ARG A 329 -24.21 -1.18 -3.44
CA ARG A 329 -25.36 -1.65 -4.22
C ARG A 329 -25.71 -0.82 -5.47
N ASN A 330 -25.12 0.37 -5.65
CA ASN A 330 -25.49 1.34 -6.70
C ASN A 330 -24.29 2.01 -7.37
N GLU A 331 -23.13 1.37 -7.42
CA GLU A 331 -21.91 1.95 -8.03
C GLU A 331 -21.74 1.42 -9.45
N ASP A 332 -21.70 2.33 -10.44
CA ASP A 332 -21.51 1.96 -11.84
C ASP A 332 -20.04 1.57 -12.12
N GLU A 333 -19.82 0.71 -13.13
CA GLU A 333 -18.47 0.24 -13.51
C GLU A 333 -17.50 1.40 -13.81
N TRP A 334 -18.01 2.47 -14.43
CA TRP A 334 -17.24 3.69 -14.67
C TRP A 334 -16.87 4.45 -13.39
N GLU A 335 -17.77 4.51 -12.40
CA GLU A 335 -17.50 5.14 -11.11
C GLU A 335 -16.48 4.34 -10.31
N SER A 336 -16.55 3.00 -10.42
CA SER A 336 -15.61 2.08 -9.78
C SER A 336 -14.17 2.19 -10.33
N ALA A 337 -14.03 2.67 -11.57
CA ALA A 337 -12.75 2.89 -12.25
C ALA A 337 -11.90 3.99 -11.60
N PHE A 338 -12.48 4.81 -10.72
CA PHE A 338 -11.79 5.88 -10.00
C PHE A 338 -11.60 5.56 -8.52
N PRO A 339 -10.48 5.96 -7.91
CA PRO A 339 -10.28 5.76 -6.48
C PRO A 339 -11.22 6.65 -5.66
N ASN A 340 -11.96 6.03 -4.75
CA ASN A 340 -12.91 6.74 -3.89
C ASN A 340 -12.16 7.71 -2.95
N ARG A 341 -12.52 9.00 -2.96
CA ARG A 341 -11.76 10.07 -2.26
C ARG A 341 -11.65 9.86 -0.75
N SER A 342 -12.55 9.10 -0.15
CA SER A 342 -12.56 8.79 1.29
C SER A 342 -11.49 7.76 1.71
N ASN A 343 -10.96 6.95 0.78
CA ASN A 343 -10.05 5.85 1.08
C ASN A 343 -8.56 6.17 0.88
N GLN A 344 -8.20 7.34 0.33
CA GLN A 344 -6.79 7.72 0.08
C GLN A 344 -5.92 7.82 1.35
N ARG A 345 -6.50 7.78 2.55
CA ARG A 345 -5.77 7.89 3.83
C ARG A 345 -5.79 6.63 4.69
N LYS A 346 -6.43 5.55 4.24
CA LYS A 346 -6.52 4.30 5.00
C LYS A 346 -5.78 3.19 4.26
N HIS A 347 -4.47 3.34 4.14
CA HIS A 347 -3.62 2.16 3.93
C HIS A 347 -3.32 1.56 5.30
N PRO A 348 -3.74 0.31 5.57
CA PRO A 348 -3.26 -0.40 6.74
C PRO A 348 -1.74 -0.55 6.61
N ARG A 349 -1.00 -0.09 7.61
CA ARG A 349 0.39 -0.53 7.78
C ARG A 349 0.36 -2.03 8.13
N GLU A 350 1.44 -2.78 7.92
CA GLU A 350 1.55 -4.16 8.44
C GLU A 350 1.24 -4.26 9.96
N GLU A 351 1.36 -3.13 10.67
CA GLU A 351 1.02 -2.96 12.10
C GLU A 351 -0.50 -2.82 12.37
N ASP A 352 -1.33 -2.57 11.36
CA ASP A 352 -2.78 -2.31 11.47
C ASP A 352 -3.66 -3.56 11.25
N PHE A 353 -3.08 -4.75 11.16
CA PHE A 353 -3.86 -6.00 11.19
C PHE A 353 -4.19 -6.35 12.65
N PRO A 354 -5.43 -6.16 13.13
CA PRO A 354 -5.80 -6.67 14.44
C PRO A 354 -5.72 -8.20 14.43
N PRO A 355 -5.32 -8.84 15.54
CA PRO A 355 -5.41 -10.29 15.65
C PRO A 355 -6.84 -10.73 15.42
N LEU A 356 -7.05 -11.61 14.43
CA LEU A 356 -8.34 -12.26 14.19
C LEU A 356 -8.66 -13.15 15.39
N GLY A 357 -9.49 -12.64 16.28
CA GLY A 357 -10.09 -13.36 17.40
C GLY A 357 -11.46 -12.75 17.71
N PRO A 358 -12.40 -13.51 18.28
CA PRO A 358 -13.75 -13.02 18.51
C PRO A 358 -13.76 -11.88 19.54
N PRO A 359 -14.63 -10.87 19.39
CA PRO A 359 -14.79 -9.81 20.38
C PRO A 359 -15.67 -10.33 21.53
N SER A 360 -15.07 -10.93 22.56
CA SER A 360 -15.75 -11.05 23.86
C SER A 360 -15.46 -9.79 24.66
N GLY A 361 -16.51 -9.00 24.86
CA GLY A 361 -16.45 -7.67 25.44
C GLY A 361 -15.97 -7.64 26.89
N ILE A 362 -15.34 -6.52 27.25
CA ILE A 362 -15.66 -5.67 28.40
C ILE A 362 -15.15 -4.28 28.00
N ALA A 363 -16.06 -3.31 28.00
CA ALA A 363 -15.74 -1.92 27.77
C ALA A 363 -14.90 -1.38 28.94
N ALA A 364 -13.66 -0.97 28.66
CA ALA A 364 -12.91 -0.10 29.56
C ALA A 364 -12.64 1.23 28.81
N ARG A 365 -13.46 2.23 29.12
CA ARG A 365 -13.19 3.63 28.80
C ARG A 365 -11.92 4.04 29.52
N HIS A 366 -10.87 4.38 28.78
CA HIS A 366 -9.79 5.22 29.31
C HIS A 366 -9.56 6.42 28.38
N THR A 367 -10.04 7.55 28.89
CA THR A 367 -9.67 8.92 28.57
C THR A 367 -8.15 9.06 28.50
N ARG A 368 -7.63 9.46 27.34
CA ARG A 368 -6.25 9.97 27.19
C ARG A 368 -6.20 11.44 27.61
N PRO A 369 -5.29 11.85 28.51
CA PRO A 369 -4.95 13.25 28.73
C PRO A 369 -4.14 13.79 27.55
N GLN A 370 -4.53 14.96 27.02
CA GLN A 370 -3.70 15.77 26.14
C GLN A 370 -2.56 16.38 26.94
N VAL A 371 -1.32 16.13 26.52
CA VAL A 371 -0.15 16.92 26.91
C VAL A 371 0.37 17.58 25.65
N MET A 372 0.10 18.89 25.51
CA MET A 372 0.69 19.77 24.53
C MET A 372 2.01 20.32 25.08
N ALA A 373 3.12 19.98 24.44
CA ALA A 373 4.35 20.76 24.41
C ALA A 373 4.50 21.21 22.95
N GLY A 374 4.70 22.48 22.59
CA GLY A 374 5.46 23.52 23.24
C GLY A 374 6.41 24.07 22.17
N GLN A 375 5.88 24.85 21.22
CA GLN A 375 6.68 25.59 20.23
C GLN A 375 7.15 26.91 20.86
N GLY A 376 8.46 27.10 20.86
CA GLY A 376 9.10 28.34 21.28
C GLY A 376 8.90 29.45 20.25
N VAL A 377 8.50 30.62 20.75
CA VAL A 377 8.63 31.91 20.07
C VAL A 377 9.17 32.91 21.09
N GLN A 378 10.20 33.64 20.66
CA GLN A 378 10.99 34.60 21.44
C GLN A 378 10.16 35.76 22.02
N PRO A 379 10.55 36.33 23.19
CA PRO A 379 9.87 37.47 23.77
C PRO A 379 10.50 38.80 23.34
N LYS A 380 9.65 39.80 23.03
CA LYS A 380 10.02 41.21 23.09
C LYS A 380 9.50 41.81 24.40
N SER A 381 10.42 42.54 25.03
CA SER A 381 10.34 43.33 26.25
C SER A 381 9.16 44.30 26.37
N LYS A 382 8.65 44.46 27.61
CA LYS A 382 8.31 45.70 28.35
C LYS A 382 7.57 45.27 29.64
N ALA A 383 8.18 45.35 30.82
CA ALA A 383 8.36 46.52 31.69
C ALA A 383 7.13 46.83 32.58
N PHE A 384 7.43 47.00 33.87
CA PHE A 384 6.71 47.69 34.96
C PHE A 384 5.62 46.96 35.79
N ASP A 385 6.04 46.73 37.05
CA ASP A 385 5.48 47.22 38.32
C ASP A 385 4.41 46.43 39.10
N LYS A 386 4.81 46.21 40.36
CA LYS A 386 4.07 46.33 41.64
C LYS A 386 3.18 45.21 42.20
N THR A 387 3.57 44.89 43.45
CA THR A 387 2.78 44.63 44.68
C THR A 387 2.11 43.27 44.83
N ARG A 388 2.58 42.45 45.79
CA ARG A 388 2.13 42.37 47.21
C ARG A 388 0.68 41.86 47.32
N ASN A 389 0.47 40.62 47.76
CA ASN A 389 0.22 40.32 49.18
C ASN A 389 -0.06 38.83 49.39
N GLU A 390 0.39 38.36 50.54
CA GLU A 390 -0.02 37.14 51.23
C GLU A 390 -1.53 37.14 51.47
N ASP A 391 -2.20 35.98 51.44
CA ASP A 391 -2.77 35.45 52.69
C ASP A 391 -3.40 34.05 52.55
N ARG A 392 -3.39 33.40 53.72
CA ARG A 392 -3.81 32.05 54.09
C ARG A 392 -5.31 31.80 53.89
N TYR A 393 -5.72 30.56 53.57
CA TYR A 393 -6.57 29.74 54.46
C TYR A 393 -6.89 28.34 53.85
N ARG A 394 -6.70 27.31 54.67
CA ARG A 394 -7.18 25.91 54.58
C ARG A 394 -8.62 25.83 55.18
N PRO A 395 -9.27 24.67 55.40
CA PRO A 395 -9.60 23.51 54.53
C PRO A 395 -11.02 22.90 54.80
N ALA A 396 -11.35 21.83 54.03
CA ALA A 396 -11.98 20.56 54.45
C ALA A 396 -13.50 20.38 54.73
N TYR A 397 -13.91 19.11 54.47
CA TYR A 397 -15.08 18.34 54.95
C TYR A 397 -16.45 18.64 54.31
N ASP A 398 -17.42 17.73 54.11
CA ASP A 398 -17.60 16.30 54.42
C ASP A 398 -18.76 15.74 53.54
N SER A 399 -18.84 14.42 53.55
CA SER A 399 -19.78 13.40 53.06
C SER A 399 -21.31 13.58 53.15
N SER A 400 -21.96 12.66 52.40
CA SER A 400 -23.17 11.88 52.73
C SER A 400 -24.52 12.20 52.03
N ARG A 401 -24.89 11.31 51.06
CA ARG A 401 -26.17 10.55 50.80
C ARG A 401 -27.56 11.18 51.11
N PRO A 402 -28.73 10.63 50.67
CA PRO A 402 -29.07 9.58 49.66
C PRO A 402 -30.31 9.92 48.76
N GLN A 403 -30.72 8.92 47.96
CA GLN A 403 -31.98 8.72 47.19
C GLN A 403 -33.27 9.35 47.74
N GLN A 404 -34.16 9.80 46.84
CA GLN A 404 -35.58 9.36 46.79
C GLN A 404 -36.32 9.79 45.51
N ASN A 405 -37.15 8.86 45.02
CA ASN A 405 -38.17 9.02 43.99
C ASN A 405 -39.28 10.01 44.40
N ASN A 406 -39.87 10.73 43.44
CA ASN A 406 -41.33 10.93 43.36
C ASN A 406 -41.79 11.57 42.04
N ASN A 407 -42.52 10.76 41.25
CA ASN A 407 -43.91 10.95 40.80
C ASN A 407 -44.51 12.37 40.58
N ARG A 408 -45.04 12.60 39.36
CA ARG A 408 -46.21 13.43 38.91
C ARG A 408 -46.03 13.70 37.41
N GLY A 409 -46.90 13.36 36.45
CA GLY A 409 -48.35 13.21 36.43
C GLY A 409 -49.02 14.52 35.99
N ASN A 410 -49.38 14.68 34.70
CA ASN A 410 -50.71 15.08 34.18
C ASN A 410 -50.72 15.76 32.78
N TYR A 411 -51.64 15.25 31.91
CA TYR A 411 -52.61 15.94 31.02
C TYR A 411 -52.10 16.99 29.99
N SER A 412 -52.68 17.23 28.81
CA SER A 412 -53.80 16.66 28.05
C SER A 412 -53.91 17.44 26.72
N ASN A 413 -54.14 16.70 25.62
CA ASN A 413 -55.21 16.87 24.63
C ASN A 413 -55.41 18.14 23.75
N SER A 414 -56.05 17.85 22.61
CA SER A 414 -56.61 18.69 21.52
C SER A 414 -55.60 19.20 20.47
N GLY A 415 -55.79 19.06 19.15
CA GLY A 415 -56.91 18.56 18.35
C GLY A 415 -57.49 19.66 17.45
N ARG A 416 -57.78 19.29 16.19
CA ARG A 416 -58.33 20.09 15.05
C ARG A 416 -57.28 20.93 14.31
N GLY A 417 -57.07 20.78 13.00
CA GLY A 417 -57.99 20.62 11.86
C GLY A 417 -57.46 21.63 10.81
N GLY A 418 -57.46 21.49 9.50
CA GLY A 418 -58.19 20.67 8.54
C GLY A 418 -58.41 21.56 7.30
N ARG A 419 -58.32 20.99 6.09
CA ARG A 419 -58.66 21.54 4.76
C ARG A 419 -57.66 22.57 4.16
N GLY A 420 -57.31 22.55 2.87
CA GLY A 420 -57.78 21.78 1.72
C GLY A 420 -57.83 22.67 0.46
N GLY A 421 -57.50 22.09 -0.71
CA GLY A 421 -57.84 22.57 -2.07
C GLY A 421 -56.85 23.58 -2.68
N ALA A 422 -56.09 23.32 -3.75
CA ALA A 422 -56.38 22.87 -5.12
C ALA A 422 -56.65 24.02 -6.12
N ARG A 423 -56.07 23.84 -7.33
CA ARG A 423 -56.34 24.51 -8.62
C ARG A 423 -55.78 25.93 -8.76
N ASP A 424 -55.40 26.44 -9.93
CA ASP A 424 -55.15 26.01 -11.32
C ASP A 424 -54.82 27.33 -12.07
N GLY A 425 -54.24 27.26 -13.27
CA GLY A 425 -54.40 28.34 -14.26
C GLY A 425 -53.28 29.38 -14.40
N THR A 426 -52.41 29.14 -15.39
CA THR A 426 -52.20 29.92 -16.63
C THR A 426 -52.30 31.46 -16.66
N HIS A 427 -51.52 32.05 -17.60
CA HIS A 427 -51.57 33.42 -18.17
C HIS A 427 -50.72 34.48 -17.43
N ARG A 428 -50.06 35.48 -18.05
CA ARG A 428 -49.75 35.89 -19.43
C ARG A 428 -49.04 37.25 -19.29
N GLY A 429 -48.10 37.56 -20.19
CA GLY A 429 -47.61 38.94 -20.43
C GLY A 429 -46.37 39.30 -19.62
N GLY A 430 -45.37 40.00 -20.14
CA GLY A 430 -45.33 40.84 -21.34
C GLY A 430 -44.79 42.22 -20.98
N ARG A 431 -43.92 42.76 -21.85
CA ARG A 431 -43.24 44.07 -21.79
C ARG A 431 -42.10 44.14 -20.75
N GLY A 432 -40.92 44.66 -21.05
CA GLY A 432 -40.45 45.47 -22.17
C GLY A 432 -39.43 46.48 -21.62
N GLY A 433 -38.48 46.92 -22.45
CA GLY A 433 -37.79 48.19 -22.21
C GLY A 433 -36.26 48.14 -22.08
N ARG A 434 -35.61 48.34 -23.23
CA ARG A 434 -34.61 49.38 -23.56
C ARG A 434 -33.45 49.70 -22.60
N GLY A 435 -32.26 49.74 -23.22
CA GLY A 435 -31.09 50.55 -22.84
C GLY A 435 -29.93 49.67 -22.36
N GLY A 436 -28.70 49.73 -22.86
CA GLY A 436 -28.03 50.60 -23.82
C GLY A 436 -26.54 50.23 -23.77
N GLN A 437 -25.93 50.14 -24.97
CA GLN A 437 -24.50 50.13 -25.31
C GLN A 437 -23.46 50.44 -24.20
N ARG A 438 -22.44 49.57 -24.04
CA ARG A 438 -21.02 49.81 -24.43
C ARG A 438 -20.05 48.82 -23.78
N GLY A 439 -19.29 48.14 -24.62
CA GLY A 439 -17.82 48.04 -24.45
C GLY A 439 -17.26 46.88 -23.65
N GLY A 440 -16.29 46.18 -24.27
CA GLY A 440 -15.18 45.56 -23.53
C GLY A 440 -15.12 44.04 -23.60
N GLY A 441 -14.71 43.50 -24.75
CA GLY A 441 -14.28 42.12 -24.85
C GLY A 441 -13.08 41.84 -23.95
N ARG A 442 -13.18 40.79 -23.14
CA ARG A 442 -12.05 39.96 -22.71
C ARG A 442 -12.54 38.52 -22.61
N GLY A 443 -12.30 37.76 -23.68
CA GLY A 443 -12.41 36.31 -23.67
C GLY A 443 -11.47 35.74 -22.61
N ARG A 444 -12.05 35.23 -21.52
CA ARG A 444 -11.32 34.36 -20.60
C ARG A 444 -11.31 32.96 -21.21
N GLY A 445 -10.20 32.66 -21.88
CA GLY A 445 -9.84 31.29 -22.23
C GLY A 445 -9.88 30.41 -20.98
N ARG A 446 -10.65 29.33 -21.06
CA ARG A 446 -10.60 28.21 -20.13
C ARG A 446 -9.20 27.60 -20.23
N GLY A 447 -8.29 28.03 -19.35
CA GLY A 447 -7.02 27.34 -19.10
C GLY A 447 -7.32 25.96 -18.53
N GLY A 448 -6.76 24.93 -19.17
CA GLY A 448 -6.86 23.54 -18.77
C GLY A 448 -6.42 23.34 -17.33
N GLN A 449 -7.28 22.71 -16.54
CA GLN A 449 -6.93 22.21 -15.22
C GLN A 449 -5.88 21.11 -15.40
N GLY A 450 -4.64 21.40 -14.99
CA GLY A 450 -3.57 20.41 -14.93
C GLY A 450 -3.96 19.27 -13.98
N TYR A 451 -4.27 18.12 -14.57
CA TYR A 451 -4.51 16.87 -13.86
C TYR A 451 -3.20 16.42 -13.19
N ARG A 452 -3.26 16.16 -11.88
CA ARG A 452 -2.16 15.53 -11.13
C ARG A 452 -2.38 14.02 -11.14
N SER A 453 -1.53 13.29 -11.85
CA SER A 453 -1.59 11.82 -11.88
C SER A 453 -1.22 11.24 -10.50
N LEU A 454 -1.79 10.09 -10.14
CA LEU A 454 -1.48 9.42 -8.87
C LEU A 454 -0.05 8.85 -8.81
N ASP A 455 0.63 8.73 -9.95
CA ASP A 455 2.07 8.44 -10.01
C ASP A 455 2.91 9.55 -9.34
N ASP A 456 2.38 10.77 -9.25
CA ASP A 456 3.00 11.89 -8.52
C ASP A 456 2.99 11.70 -6.99
N ASN A 457 2.21 10.74 -6.48
CA ASN A 457 2.01 10.49 -5.05
C ASN A 457 2.70 9.21 -4.55
N GLY A 458 3.48 8.53 -5.41
CA GLY A 458 4.10 7.23 -5.15
C GLY A 458 5.24 7.21 -4.11
N GLY A 459 5.46 8.28 -3.34
CA GLY A 459 6.43 8.32 -2.24
C GLY A 459 6.03 7.51 -1.01
N ALA A 460 4.77 7.07 -0.92
CA ALA A 460 4.31 6.07 0.03
C ALA A 460 4.02 4.79 -0.73
N GLY A 461 4.83 3.75 -0.53
CA GLY A 461 4.52 2.41 -1.03
C GLY A 461 3.08 2.04 -0.61
N TYR A 462 2.25 1.70 -1.58
CA TYR A 462 0.93 1.16 -1.35
C TYR A 462 1.09 -0.15 -0.59
N GLY A 463 0.96 -0.11 0.74
CA GLY A 463 1.06 -1.26 1.60
C GLY A 463 -0.01 -2.30 1.25
N GLY A 464 0.44 -3.47 0.80
CA GLY A 464 -0.09 -4.79 1.18
C GLY A 464 -1.55 -5.13 0.92
N GLY A 465 -2.26 -4.50 -0.04
CA GLY A 465 -3.69 -4.81 -0.24
C GLY A 465 -4.24 -4.68 -1.65
N GLY A 466 -3.42 -4.48 -2.68
CA GLY A 466 -3.92 -4.38 -4.06
C GLY A 466 -2.93 -4.97 -5.06
N MET A 467 -3.47 -5.65 -6.07
CA MET A 467 -2.69 -6.23 -7.16
C MET A 467 -2.58 -5.21 -8.29
N GLN A 468 -1.36 -4.93 -8.74
CA GLN A 468 -1.11 -4.07 -9.90
C GLN A 468 -0.88 -4.93 -11.13
N TYR A 469 -1.59 -4.63 -12.21
CA TYR A 469 -1.48 -5.30 -13.50
C TYR A 469 -1.29 -4.31 -14.64
#